data_AF-A0A6L9YYW0-F1
#
_entry.id   AF-A0A6L9YYW0-F1
#
_cell.length_a   1.000
_cell.length_b   1.000
_cell.length_c   1.000
_cell.angle_alpha   90.00
_cell.angle_beta   90.00
_cell.angle_gamma   90.00
#
_symmetry.space_group_name_H-M   'P 1'
#
loop_
_entity.id
_entity.type
_entity.pdbx_description
1 polymer ?
#
loop_
_entity_poly.entity_id
_entity_poly.type
_entity_poly.pdbx_seq_one_letter_code
_entity_poly.pdbx_strand_id
1 'polypeptide(L)' 'MPASLKQELLHYAKYLMANYSQDVSPEQHAGNKRRSGILKGTFVLPLPDDFDEPLDDFKEYM' A
#
# COMPACT_ATOMS: atom_id res chain seq x y z
N MET A 1 11.98 -13.71 32.32
CA MET A 1 11.15 -14.65 31.53
C MET A 1 11.50 -16.08 31.94
N PRO A 2 10.52 -16.92 32.33
CA PRO A 2 10.75 -18.31 32.73
C PRO A 2 11.39 -19.14 31.60
N ALA A 3 12.18 -20.15 31.95
CA ALA A 3 12.91 -20.96 30.97
C ALA A 3 11.98 -21.79 30.07
N SER A 4 10.86 -22.29 30.62
CA SER A 4 9.82 -23.01 29.88
C SER A 4 9.22 -22.16 28.75
N LEU A 5 8.86 -20.91 29.05
CA LEU A 5 8.24 -20.01 28.08
C LEU A 5 9.18 -19.69 26.90
N LYS A 6 10.50 -19.61 27.15
CA LYS A 6 11.49 -19.41 26.08
C LYS A 6 11.55 -20.59 25.12
N GLN A 7 11.40 -21.81 25.63
CA GLN A 7 11.41 -23.02 24.82
C GLN A 7 10.17 -23.09 23.94
N GLU A 8 8.99 -22.81 24.50
CA GLU A 8 7.73 -22.76 23.76
C GLU A 8 7.77 -21.71 22.64
N LEU A 9 8.30 -20.52 22.91
CA LEU A 9 8.44 -19.46 21.91
C LEU A 9 9.39 -19.87 20.77
N LEU A 10 10.49 -20.55 21.11
CA LEU A 10 11.43 -21.08 20.12
C LEU A 10 10.77 -22.15 19.24
N HIS A 11 10.00 -23.06 19.84
CA HIS A 11 9.25 -24.08 19.11
C HIS A 11 8.18 -23.46 18.19
N TYR A 12 7.46 -22.45 18.68
CA TYR A 12 6.46 -21.74 17.88
C TYR A 12 7.09 -20.99 16.71
N ALA A 13 8.21 -20.29 16.93
CA ALA A 13 8.95 -19.62 15.86
C ALA A 13 9.41 -20.61 14.78
N LYS A 14 9.92 -21.79 15.18
CA LYS A 14 10.28 -22.86 14.25
C LYS A 14 9.09 -23.39 13.45
N TYR A 15 7.93 -23.55 14.10
CA TYR A 15 6.70 -23.97 13.44
C TYR A 15 6.25 -22.96 12.38
N LEU A 16 6.28 -21.66 12.71
CA LEU A 16 5.92 -20.60 11.77
C LEU A 16 6.84 -20.60 10.55
N MET A 17 8.15 -20.71 10.77
CA MET A 17 9.11 -20.80 9.66
C MET A 17 8.85 -22.04 8.80
N ALA A 18 8.63 -23.21 9.40
CA ALA A 18 8.42 -24.43 8.62
C ALA A 18 7.16 -24.40 7.75
N ASN A 19 6.06 -23.83 8.25
CA ASN A 19 4.77 -23.87 7.56
C ASN A 19 4.54 -22.72 6.58
N TYR A 20 5.11 -21.54 6.84
CA TYR A 20 4.82 -20.33 6.06
C TYR A 20 6.01 -19.84 5.21
N SER A 21 7.18 -20.49 5.25
CA SER A 21 8.31 -20.10 4.38
C SER A 21 8.14 -20.48 2.91
N GLN A 22 7.15 -21.33 2.58
CA GLN A 22 6.87 -21.79 1.21
C GLN A 22 5.82 -20.92 0.48
N ASP A 23 5.02 -20.13 1.21
CA ASP A 23 3.93 -19.34 0.62
C ASP A 23 4.40 -18.01 -0.01
N VAL A 24 5.67 -17.64 0.19
CA VAL A 24 6.29 -16.50 -0.48
C VAL A 24 7.01 -16.93 -1.75
N SER A 25 6.27 -17.56 -2.68
CA SER A 25 6.75 -17.57 -4.07
C SER A 25 6.76 -16.12 -4.57
N PRO A 26 7.92 -15.57 -4.97
CA PRO A 26 8.03 -14.17 -5.41
C PRO A 26 7.24 -13.89 -6.72
N GLU A 27 6.71 -14.92 -7.37
CA GLU A 27 5.98 -14.80 -8.64
C GLU A 27 4.58 -14.19 -8.49
N GLN A 28 3.98 -14.21 -7.30
CA GLN A 28 2.67 -13.57 -7.05
C GLN A 28 2.78 -12.10 -6.62
N HIS A 29 3.99 -11.61 -6.36
CA HIS A 29 4.28 -10.20 -6.10
C HIS A 29 4.99 -9.53 -7.27
N ALA A 30 4.69 -9.92 -8.51
CA ALA A 30 4.69 -8.97 -9.60
C ALA A 30 3.57 -7.96 -9.32
N GLY A 31 3.79 -7.11 -8.29
CA GLY A 31 2.80 -6.18 -7.78
C GLY A 31 2.24 -5.43 -8.96
N ASN A 32 0.92 -5.53 -9.14
CA ASN A 32 0.20 -4.77 -10.15
C ASN A 32 0.67 -3.32 -10.03
N LYS A 33 1.56 -2.90 -10.94
CA LYS A 33 2.06 -1.53 -10.97
C LYS A 33 0.82 -0.70 -11.18
N ARG A 34 0.38 0.00 -10.14
CA ARG A 34 -0.78 0.89 -10.24
C ARG A 34 -0.44 1.88 -11.34
N ARG A 35 -1.07 1.72 -12.51
CA ARG A 35 -0.86 2.64 -13.64
C ARG A 35 -1.70 3.87 -13.30
N SER A 36 -1.05 4.94 -12.87
CA SER A 36 -1.71 6.23 -12.71
C SER A 36 -2.09 6.77 -14.09
N GLY A 37 -3.23 7.46 -14.18
CA GLY A 37 -3.63 8.12 -15.42
C GLY A 37 -4.15 7.22 -16.54
N ILE A 38 -4.55 5.96 -16.28
CA ILE A 38 -5.18 5.08 -17.30
C ILE A 38 -6.38 5.76 -17.97
N LEU A 39 -7.13 6.56 -17.22
CA LEU A 39 -8.32 7.26 -17.68
C LEU A 39 -8.07 8.72 -18.09
N LYS A 40 -6.80 9.17 -18.11
CA LYS A 40 -6.46 10.56 -18.49
C LYS A 40 -6.89 10.79 -19.94
N GLY A 41 -7.77 11.77 -20.17
CA GLY A 41 -8.29 12.11 -21.50
C GLY A 41 -9.44 11.23 -22.00
N THR A 42 -9.95 10.30 -21.19
CA THR A 42 -11.13 9.48 -21.55
C THR A 42 -12.46 10.19 -21.34
N PHE A 43 -12.47 11.25 -20.53
CA PHE A 43 -13.62 12.09 -20.29
C PHE A 43 -13.19 13.55 -20.22
N VAL A 44 -14.06 14.43 -20.71
CA VAL A 44 -13.97 15.87 -20.51
C VAL A 44 -14.94 16.19 -19.38
N LEU A 45 -14.42 16.66 -18.25
CA LEU A 45 -15.29 17.17 -17.20
C LEU A 45 -15.88 18.50 -17.70
N PRO A 46 -17.20 18.74 -17.54
CA PRO A 46 -17.80 20.04 -17.77
C PRO A 46 -17.40 20.96 -16.61
N LEU A 47 -16.11 21.28 -16.53
CA LEU A 47 -15.59 22.27 -15.59
C LEU A 47 -15.78 23.66 -16.19
N PRO A 48 -16.00 24.66 -15.35
CA PRO A 48 -15.94 26.05 -15.79
C PRO A 48 -14.50 26.42 -16.17
N ASP A 49 -14.35 27.40 -17.05
CA ASP A 49 -13.05 27.82 -17.61
C ASP A 49 -12.09 28.39 -16.53
N ASP A 50 -12.63 28.78 -15.37
CA ASP A 50 -11.92 29.36 -14.22
C ASP A 50 -11.51 28.34 -13.16
N PHE A 51 -11.69 27.03 -13.39
CA PHE A 51 -11.40 26.01 -12.38
C PHE A 51 -9.93 26.01 -11.89
N ASP A 52 -8.99 26.33 -12.78
CA ASP A 52 -7.57 26.40 -12.45
C ASP A 52 -7.16 27.75 -11.80
N GLU A 53 -8.10 28.68 -11.63
CA GLU A 53 -7.80 29.97 -10.99
C GLU A 53 -7.55 29.81 -9.48
N PRO A 54 -6.56 30.55 -8.93
CA PRO A 54 -6.28 30.50 -7.50
C PRO A 54 -7.42 31.14 -6.73
N LEU A 55 -8.06 30.35 -5.87
CA LEU A 55 -9.06 30.86 -4.93
C LEU A 55 -8.38 31.78 -3.91
N ASP A 56 -8.91 32.98 -3.75
CA ASP A 56 -8.39 33.98 -2.81
C ASP A 56 -8.34 33.45 -1.37
N ASP A 57 -9.33 32.63 -1.00
CA ASP A 57 -9.46 32.02 0.34
C ASP A 57 -8.31 31.06 0.70
N PHE A 58 -7.61 30.48 -0.28
CA PHE A 58 -6.48 29.56 -0.03
C PHE A 58 -5.11 30.26 -0.02
N LYS A 59 -5.04 31.56 -0.39
CA LYS A 59 -3.77 32.33 -0.34
C LYS A 59 -3.26 32.55 1.08
N GLU A 60 -4.14 32.54 2.07
CA GLU A 60 -3.77 32.67 3.49
C GLU A 60 -3.23 31.35 4.07
N TYR A 61 -3.40 30.22 3.38
CA TYR A 61 -3.06 28.88 3.87
C TYR A 61 -1.88 28.21 3.14
N MET A 62 -1.46 28.71 1.98
CA MET A 62 -0.32 28.23 1.18
C MET A 62 0.92 29.11 1.40
#